data_AF-A0A0X3RYA7-F1
#
_entry.id   AF-A0A0X3RYA7-F1
#
_cell.length_a   1.000
_cell.length_b   1.000
_cell.length_c   1.000
_cell.angle_alpha   90.00
_cell.angle_beta   90.00
_cell.angle_gamma   90.00
#
_symmetry.space_group_name_H-M   'P 1'
#
loop_
_entity.id
_entity.type
_entity.pdbx_description
1 polymer ?
#
loop_
_entity_poly.entity_id
_entity_poly.type
_entity_poly.pdbx_seq_one_letter_code
_entity_poly.pdbx_strand_id
1 'polypeptide(L)' 'MSDAFGGRVSRNTLMRLITLLPDPPSATPSMVGMDEYAQRKGRIYGTVLVDVKTRRLEDLLQNREAAPPCALAGRTARE' A
#
# COMPACT_ATOMS: atom_id res chain seq x y z
N MET A 1 -0.43 8.74 -23.35
CA MET A 1 -1.70 9.48 -23.42
C MET A 1 -2.80 8.45 -23.23
N SER A 2 -3.67 8.63 -22.24
CA SER A 2 -4.82 7.74 -21.99
C SER A 2 -6.09 8.43 -22.48
N ASP A 3 -6.98 7.68 -23.12
CA ASP A 3 -8.32 8.14 -23.55
C ASP A 3 -9.44 7.64 -22.62
N ALA A 4 -9.09 6.95 -21.53
CA ALA A 4 -10.06 6.35 -20.61
C ALA A 4 -10.91 7.37 -19.81
N PHE A 5 -10.61 8.67 -19.95
CA PHE A 5 -11.21 9.75 -19.16
C PHE A 5 -12.10 10.69 -19.98
N GLY A 6 -12.60 10.23 -21.14
CA GLY A 6 -13.44 11.05 -22.03
C GLY A 6 -12.66 12.11 -22.82
N GLY A 7 -11.34 11.94 -22.93
CA GLY A 7 -10.43 12.81 -23.66
C GLY A 7 -8.96 12.51 -23.34
N ARG A 8 -8.04 13.11 -24.10
CA ARG A 8 -6.59 12.94 -23.92
C ARG A 8 -6.11 13.65 -22.65
N VAL A 9 -5.69 12.86 -21.66
CA VAL A 9 -5.04 13.37 -20.45
C VAL A 9 -3.52 13.17 -20.48
N SER A 10 -2.78 14.13 -19.94
CA SER A 10 -1.34 14.00 -19.71
C SER A 10 -1.07 12.96 -18.62
N ARG A 11 0.15 12.40 -18.58
CA ARG A 11 0.56 11.48 -17.50
C ARG A 11 0.42 12.13 -16.12
N ASN A 12 0.78 13.40 -16.00
CA ASN A 12 0.75 14.11 -14.73
C ASN A 12 -0.70 14.32 -14.26
N THR A 13 -1.60 14.68 -15.18
CA THR A 13 -3.04 14.78 -14.92
C THR A 13 -3.60 13.43 -14.47
N LEU A 14 -3.26 12.34 -15.17
CA LEU A 14 -3.70 11.00 -14.80
C LEU A 14 -3.26 10.60 -13.39
N MET A 15 -1.99 10.78 -13.07
CA MET A 15 -1.47 10.47 -11.73
C MET A 15 -2.17 11.28 -10.64
N ARG A 16 -2.38 12.58 -10.89
CA ARG A 16 -3.11 13.44 -9.95
C ARG A 16 -4.55 12.96 -9.72
N LEU A 17 -5.26 12.55 -10.78
CA LEU A 17 -6.62 12.02 -10.66
C LEU A 17 -6.64 10.73 -9.84
N ILE A 18 -5.71 9.81 -10.09
CA ILE A 18 -5.61 8.56 -9.32
C ILE A 18 -5.34 8.84 -7.84
N THR A 19 -4.44 9.77 -7.51
CA THR A 19 -4.15 10.13 -6.11
C THR A 19 -5.29 10.84 -5.39
N LEU A 20 -6.30 11.32 -6.11
CA LEU A 20 -7.50 11.94 -5.53
C LEU A 20 -8.63 10.94 -5.30
N LEU A 21 -8.51 9.71 -5.79
CA LEU A 21 -9.51 8.67 -5.52
C LEU A 21 -9.42 8.26 -4.04
N PRO A 22 -10.57 8.00 -3.40
CA PRO A 22 -10.57 7.44 -2.06
C PRO A 22 -9.95 6.04 -2.10
N ASP A 23 -9.27 5.67 -1.03
CA ASP A 23 -8.79 4.31 -0.87
C ASP A 23 -9.99 3.35 -0.84
N PRO A 24 -9.89 2.17 -1.49
CA PRO A 24 -10.94 1.18 -1.41
C PRO A 24 -11.11 0.72 0.05
N PRO A 25 -12.34 0.36 0.47
CA PRO A 25 -12.54 -0.17 1.81
C PRO A 25 -11.70 -1.44 1.99
N SER A 26 -10.82 -1.43 2.99
CA SER A 26 -10.08 -2.62 3.42
C SER A 26 -10.71 -3.17 4.70
N ALA A 27 -10.96 -4.48 4.71
CA ALA A 27 -11.35 -5.21 5.90
C ALA A 27 -10.08 -5.73 6.58
N THR A 28 -10.08 -5.84 7.91
CA THR A 28 -8.93 -6.39 8.63
C THR A 28 -8.62 -7.81 8.13
N PRO A 29 -7.43 -8.05 7.56
CA PRO A 29 -7.09 -9.35 7.01
C PRO A 29 -6.96 -10.38 8.13
N SER A 30 -7.59 -11.54 7.95
CA SER A 30 -7.44 -12.67 8.89
C SER A 30 -6.05 -13.31 8.85
N MET A 31 -5.29 -13.11 7.77
CA MET A 31 -3.94 -13.64 7.57
C MET A 31 -3.14 -12.65 6.74
N VAL A 32 -2.00 -12.22 7.28
CA VAL A 32 -1.10 -11.26 6.62
C VAL A 32 0.22 -11.95 6.30
N GLY A 33 0.57 -11.96 5.03
CA GLY A 33 1.89 -12.32 4.54
C GLY A 33 2.82 -11.12 4.67
N MET A 34 4.04 -11.37 5.12
CA MET A 34 5.08 -10.37 5.25
C MET A 34 6.21 -10.76 4.29
N ASP A 35 6.65 -9.82 3.46
CA ASP A 35 7.77 -10.01 2.54
C ASP A 35 8.68 -8.78 2.54
N GLU A 36 9.91 -8.92 2.10
CA GLU A 36 10.85 -7.82 1.95
C GLU A 36 10.82 -7.32 0.50
N TYR A 37 10.81 -5.99 0.33
CA TYR A 37 10.86 -5.38 -1.00
C TYR A 37 11.99 -4.37 -1.10
N ALA A 38 12.49 -4.21 -2.33
CA ALA A 38 13.63 -3.37 -2.65
C ALA A 38 13.23 -2.28 -3.65
N GLN A 39 13.30 -1.02 -3.25
CA GLN A 39 13.08 0.16 -4.09
C GLN A 39 14.40 0.79 -4.56
N ARG A 40 14.29 1.65 -5.58
CA ARG A 40 15.41 2.44 -6.15
C ARG A 40 16.64 1.57 -6.46
N LYS A 41 16.42 0.39 -7.07
CA LYS A 41 17.46 -0.60 -7.40
C LYS A 41 18.19 -1.14 -6.14
N GLY A 42 17.45 -1.51 -5.09
CA GLY A 42 18.04 -2.05 -3.86
C GLY A 42 18.73 -1.03 -2.97
N ARG A 43 18.39 0.25 -3.13
CA ARG A 43 18.92 1.32 -2.26
C ARG A 43 18.04 1.57 -1.04
N ILE A 44 16.76 1.24 -1.13
CA ILE A 44 15.79 1.38 -0.05
C ILE A 44 15.12 0.03 0.10
N TYR A 45 15.20 -0.54 1.29
CA TYR A 45 14.52 -1.78 1.63
C TYR A 45 13.35 -1.47 2.56
N GLY A 46 12.31 -2.28 2.50
CA GLY A 46 11.20 -2.21 3.43
C GLY A 46 10.45 -3.53 3.50
N THR A 47 9.41 -3.52 4.32
CA THR A 47 8.52 -4.65 4.50
C THR A 47 7.20 -4.39 3.80
N VAL A 48 6.70 -5.38 3.08
CA VAL A 48 5.38 -5.37 2.48
C VAL A 48 4.43 -6.29 3.24
N LEU A 49 3.23 -5.78 3.55
CA LEU A 49 2.15 -6.55 4.15
C LEU A 49 1.09 -6.83 3.10
N VAL A 50 0.78 -8.11 2.90
CA VAL A 50 -0.19 -8.57 1.89
C VAL A 50 -1.22 -9.45 2.56
N ASP A 51 -2.51 -9.22 2.30
CA ASP A 51 -3.54 -10.19 2.66
C ASP A 51 -3.38 -11.43 1.76
N VAL A 52 -3.03 -12.56 2.39
CA VAL A 52 -2.74 -13.81 1.68
C VAL A 52 -3.96 -14.32 0.90
N LYS A 53 -5.17 -14.08 1.41
CA LYS A 53 -6.40 -14.59 0.80
C LYS A 53 -6.81 -13.79 -0.42
N THR A 54 -6.80 -12.46 -0.30
CA THR A 54 -7.25 -11.57 -1.37
C THR A 54 -6.12 -11.16 -2.31
N ARG A 55 -4.87 -11.47 -1.95
CA ARG A 55 -3.64 -11.03 -2.64
C ARG A 55 -3.58 -9.52 -2.80
N ARG A 56 -4.15 -8.80 -1.84
CA ARG A 56 -4.15 -7.34 -1.80
C ARG A 56 -3.00 -6.83 -0.94
N LEU A 57 -2.37 -5.77 -1.42
CA LEU A 57 -1.37 -5.03 -0.67
C LEU A 57 -2.09 -4.23 0.42
N GLU A 58 -1.79 -4.53 1.68
CA GLU A 58 -2.40 -3.84 2.83
C GLU A 58 -1.54 -2.66 3.29
N ASP A 59 -0.23 -2.83 3.37
CA ASP A 59 0.67 -1.75 3.77
C ASP A 59 2.10 -1.94 3.26
N LEU A 60 2.84 -0.84 3.17
CA LEU A 60 4.21 -0.77 2.74
C LEU A 60 5.06 0.00 3.78
N LEU A 61 5.70 -0.74 4.68
CA LEU A 61 6.47 -0.18 5.77
C LEU A 61 7.89 0.16 5.28
N GLN A 62 8.20 1.45 5.24
CA GLN A 62 9.51 1.97 4.83
C GLN A 62 10.47 2.09 6.02
N ASN A 63 10.84 0.98 6.67
CA ASN A 63 12.01 0.91 7.58
C ASN A 63 12.27 -0.54 8.00
N ARG A 64 13.55 -0.93 8.16
CA ARG A 64 13.94 -2.20 8.79
C ARG A 64 13.64 -2.24 10.30
N GLU A 65 13.55 -1.06 10.93
CA GLU A 65 13.12 -0.90 12.33
C GLU A 65 11.61 -0.61 12.49
N ALA A 66 10.79 -0.84 11.46
CA ALA A 66 9.35 -0.90 11.69
C ALA A 66 9.12 -2.00 12.74
N ALA A 67 8.69 -1.60 13.95
CA ALA A 67 8.60 -2.49 15.09
C ALA A 67 7.89 -3.80 14.70
N PRO A 68 8.32 -4.96 15.23
CA PRO A 68 7.66 -6.23 14.93
C PRO A 68 6.15 -6.08 15.19
N PRO A 69 5.28 -6.66 14.34
CA PRO A 69 3.85 -6.37 14.30
C PRO A 69 3.10 -6.61 15.63
N CYS A 70 3.70 -7.30 16.61
CA CYS A 70 3.21 -7.28 18.00
C CYS A 70 3.01 -5.86 18.57
N ALA A 71 3.78 -4.86 18.11
CA ALA A 71 3.64 -3.47 18.53
C ALA A 71 2.58 -2.67 17.70
N LEU A 72 2.13 -3.19 16.56
CA LEU A 72 1.10 -2.56 15.73
C LEU A 72 -0.32 -3.10 16.05
N ALA A 73 -0.41 -4.30 16.62
CA ALA A 73 -1.67 -4.92 17.05
C ALA A 73 -2.47 -4.12 18.12
N GLY A 74 -1.86 -3.09 18.71
CA GLY A 74 -2.47 -2.26 19.77
C GLY A 74 -3.08 -0.93 19.32
N ARG A 75 -3.18 -0.61 18.03
CA ARG A 75 -3.74 0.68 17.56
C ARG A 75 -5.16 0.62 16.99
N THR A 76 -5.83 -0.52 17.06
CA THR A 76 -7.25 -0.67 16.73
C THR A 76 -8.09 -0.92 17.99
N ALA A 77 -7.99 -0.01 18.95
CA ALA A 77 -8.93 0.12 20.07
C ALA A 77 -8.83 1.55 20.61
N ARG A 78 -9.50 2.49 19.94
CA ARG A 78 -9.87 3.77 20.53
C ARG A 78 -11.31 4.09 20.15
N GLU A 79 -12.20 3.80 21.09
CA GLU A 79 -13.15 4.82 21.55
C GLU A 79 -12.37 5.96 22.22
#